data_AF-D3SAK2-F1
#
_entry.id   AF-D3SAK2-F1
#
_cell.length_a   1.000
_cell.length_b   1.000
_cell.length_c   1.000
_cell.angle_alpha   90.00
_cell.angle_beta   90.00
_cell.angle_gamma   90.00
#
_symmetry.space_group_name_H-M   'P 1'
#
loop_
_entity.id
_entity.type
_entity.pdbx_description
1 polymer ?
#
loop_
_entity_poly.entity_id
_entity_poly.type
_entity_poly.pdbx_seq_one_letter_code
_entity_poly.pdbx_strand_id
1 'polypeptide(L)' 'MMACSNCGSGAHTARNCPNVPRCSHCGQSGHNIQTCPIIRRCRICNGYGHDARNCPDR' A
#
# COMPACT_ATOMS: atom_id res chain seq x y z
N MET A 1 -13.10 -12.13 11.88
CA MET A 1 -12.14 -11.13 12.38
C MET A 1 -12.10 -9.93 11.45
N MET A 2 -12.49 -8.73 11.91
CA MET A 2 -12.23 -7.47 11.19
C MET A 2 -10.86 -6.94 11.60
N ALA A 3 -9.79 -7.58 11.12
CA ALA A 3 -8.44 -7.06 11.29
C ALA A 3 -8.21 -5.92 10.30
N CYS A 4 -7.82 -4.76 10.83
CA CYS A 4 -7.46 -3.61 10.04
C CYS A 4 -6.23 -3.93 9.18
N SER A 5 -6.36 -3.95 7.86
CA SER A 5 -5.25 -4.18 6.93
C SER A 5 -4.16 -3.09 6.99
N ASN A 6 -4.51 -1.93 7.56
CA ASN A 6 -3.64 -0.77 7.68
C ASN A 6 -2.76 -0.84 8.94
N CYS A 7 -3.31 -1.28 10.06
CA CYS A 7 -2.64 -1.19 11.36
C CYS A 7 -2.69 -2.51 12.18
N GLY A 8 -3.22 -3.59 11.60
CA GLY A 8 -3.29 -4.93 12.21
C GLY A 8 -4.30 -5.07 13.35
N SER A 9 -4.91 -3.98 13.81
CA SER A 9 -5.85 -3.98 14.93
C SER A 9 -7.17 -4.67 14.58
N GLY A 10 -7.66 -5.57 15.44
CA GLY A 10 -8.96 -6.23 15.28
C GLY A 10 -10.17 -5.37 15.67
N ALA A 11 -9.95 -4.13 16.15
CA ALA A 11 -11.00 -3.27 16.70
C ALA A 11 -11.75 -2.46 15.63
N HIS A 12 -11.15 -2.24 14.45
CA HIS A 12 -11.75 -1.41 13.40
C HIS A 12 -11.30 -1.89 12.01
N THR A 13 -11.99 -1.44 10.97
CA THR A 13 -11.67 -1.78 9.58
C THR A 13 -10.62 -0.83 9.00
N ALA A 14 -9.92 -1.23 7.93
CA ALA A 14 -8.93 -0.38 7.23
C ALA A 14 -9.43 1.02 6.86
N ARG A 15 -10.74 1.14 6.55
CA ARG A 15 -11.42 2.42 6.25
C ARG A 15 -11.58 3.36 7.43
N ASN A 16 -11.54 2.84 8.66
CA ASN A 16 -11.80 3.56 9.90
C ASN A 16 -10.59 3.52 10.85
N CYS A 17 -9.38 3.20 10.34
CA CYS A 17 -8.18 3.20 11.17
C CYS A 17 -7.73 4.65 11.43
N PRO A 18 -7.69 5.09 12.70
CA PRO A 18 -7.18 6.42 13.04
C PRO A 18 -5.66 6.53 12.79
N ASN A 19 -4.94 5.40 12.80
CA ASN A 19 -3.51 5.31 12.52
C ASN A 19 -3.26 4.68 11.16
N VAL A 20 -3.59 5.41 10.10
CA VAL A 20 -3.30 4.98 8.73
C VAL A 20 -1.78 4.84 8.57
N PRO A 21 -1.24 3.68 8.14
CA PRO A 21 0.19 3.47 8.01
C PRO A 21 0.77 4.53 7.07
N ARG A 22 1.78 5.24 7.52
CA ARG A 22 2.46 6.28 6.75
C ARG A 22 3.79 5.74 6.27
N CYS A 23 4.02 5.83 4.98
CA CYS A 23 5.26 5.38 4.39
C CYS A 23 6.41 6.30 4.78
N SER A 24 7.46 5.73 5.38
CA SER A 24 8.65 6.49 5.77
C SER A 24 9.47 6.99 4.58
N HIS A 25 9.27 6.44 3.38
CA HIS A 25 10.01 6.83 2.18
C HIS A 25 9.34 7.96 1.41
N CYS A 26 8.02 7.89 1.20
CA CYS A 26 7.28 8.89 0.42
C CYS A 26 6.41 9.83 1.27
N GLY A 27 6.28 9.56 2.57
CA GLY A 27 5.47 10.36 3.48
C GLY A 27 3.95 10.26 3.27
N GLN A 28 3.47 9.39 2.36
CA GLN A 28 2.04 9.20 2.12
C GLN A 28 1.43 8.20 3.11
N SER A 29 0.20 8.47 3.55
CA SER A 29 -0.61 7.59 4.40
C SER A 29 -1.45 6.62 3.56
N GLY A 30 -1.64 5.39 4.06
CA GLY A 30 -2.39 4.32 3.40
C GLY A 30 -1.53 3.11 3.01
N HIS A 31 -0.21 3.20 3.15
CA HIS A 31 0.72 2.12 2.86
C HIS A 31 2.02 2.29 3.64
N ASN A 32 2.76 1.21 3.86
CA ASN A 32 4.10 1.24 4.46
C ASN A 32 5.19 1.23 3.38
N ILE A 33 6.46 1.26 3.77
CA ILE A 33 7.58 1.25 2.82
C ILE A 33 7.57 0.01 1.89
N GLN A 34 7.16 -1.17 2.39
CA GLN A 34 7.09 -2.40 1.59
C GLN A 34 5.93 -2.41 0.57
N THR A 35 4.87 -1.68 0.87
CA THR A 35 3.69 -1.52 0.01
C THR A 35 3.67 -0.15 -0.68
N CYS A 36 4.76 0.60 -0.60
CA CYS A 36 4.83 1.93 -1.17
C CYS A 36 4.75 1.85 -2.68
N PRO A 37 3.76 2.48 -3.34
CA PRO A 37 3.60 2.42 -4.78
C PRO A 37 4.76 3.09 -5.49
N ILE A 38 5.44 4.06 -4.86
CA ILE A 38 6.65 4.70 -5.42
C ILE A 38 7.82 3.70 -5.49
N ILE A 39 7.92 2.80 -4.50
CA ILE A 39 8.97 1.76 -4.46
C ILE A 39 8.52 0.52 -5.25
N ARG A 40 7.24 0.15 -5.14
CA ARG A 40 6.56 -0.86 -5.95
C ARG A 40 6.25 -0.30 -7.33
N ARG A 41 7.31 -0.16 -8.13
CA ARG A 41 7.21 0.11 -9.56
C ARG A 41 7.09 -1.18 -10.36
N CYS A 42 6.25 -1.16 -11.38
CA CYS A 42 6.19 -2.20 -12.38
C CYS A 42 7.55 -2.31 -13.09
N ARG A 43 8.11 -3.51 -13.17
CA ARG A 43 9.41 -3.71 -13.85
C ARG A 43 9.32 -3.68 -15.37
N ILE A 44 8.11 -3.66 -15.94
CA ILE A 44 7.85 -3.66 -17.38
C ILE A 44 7.73 -2.20 -17.87
N CYS A 45 6.75 -1.46 -17.36
CA CYS A 45 6.46 -0.10 -17.80
C CYS A 45 6.96 1.01 -16.84
N ASN A 46 7.61 0.65 -15.73
CA ASN A 46 7.98 1.58 -14.64
C ASN A 46 6.81 2.33 -13.99
N GLY A 47 5.56 1.94 -14.25
CA GLY A 47 4.37 2.51 -13.63
C GLY A 47 4.25 2.21 -12.13
N TYR A 48 3.63 3.11 -11.38
CA TYR A 48 3.40 2.97 -9.94
C TYR A 48 2.04 2.35 -9.63
N GLY A 49 1.92 1.69 -8.48
CA GLY A 49 0.64 1.16 -7.97
C GLY A 49 0.25 -0.22 -8.50
N HIS A 50 1.02 -0.81 -9.41
CA HIS A 50 0.84 -2.19 -9.87
C HIS A 50 2.19 -2.89 -10.04
N ASP A 51 2.19 -4.21 -9.93
CA ASP A 51 3.38 -5.03 -10.14
C ASP A 51 3.48 -5.51 -11.60
N ALA A 52 4.62 -6.10 -11.99
CA ALA A 52 4.83 -6.62 -13.34
C ALA A 52 3.77 -7.66 -13.78
N ARG A 53 3.12 -8.36 -12.83
CA ARG A 53 2.04 -9.31 -13.14
C ARG A 53 0.71 -8.61 -13.45
N ASN A 54 0.47 -7.43 -12.90
CA ASN A 54 -0.72 -6.61 -13.15
C ASN A 54 -0.41 -5.43 -14.08
N CYS A 55 0.66 -5.52 -14.89
CA CYS A 55 0.98 -4.49 -15.86
C CYS A 55 -0.08 -4.49 -16.99
N PRO A 56 -0.78 -3.37 -17.23
CA PRO A 56 -1.72 -3.26 -18.34
C PRO A 56 -1.02 -3.24 -19.70
N ASP A 57 0.25 -2.83 -19.72
CA ASP A 57 1.12 -2.71 -20.90
C ASP A 57 1.95 -3.99 -21.18
N ARG A 58 1.49 -5.15 -20.68
CA ARG A 58 2.23 -6.41 -20.78
C ARG A 58 2.26 -6.99 -22.19
#